data_AF-A0A951B1T8-F1
#
_entry.id   AF-A0A951B1T8-F1
#
_cell.length_a   1.000
_cell.length_b   1.000
_cell.length_c   1.000
_cell.angle_alpha   90.00
_cell.angle_beta   90.00
_cell.angle_gamma   90.00
#
_symmetry.space_group_name_H-M   'P 1'
#
loop_
_entity.id
_entity.type
_entity.pdbx_description
1 polymer ?
#
loop_
_entity_poly.entity_id
_entity_poly.type
_entity_poly.pdbx_seq_one_letter_code
_entity_poly.pdbx_strand_id
1 'polypeptide(L)'
;WQGHDFSYCDDITSGAGQGFCAAHDAALADQARKTRIEAVASGWTGKEKQAFLTLRKAEQAFIDARAAHEVDMSGTARAAMAINEEQAQQEDFLALLQQLEAGTIAPSTAADLSTADDKLNAVYRRVQQTPETILWGTVTRADIRAAERAWLAYRDAWVAFARVRYPHVSPESVATALTEKRTAMLEAFAS
;
A
#
# COMPACT_ATOMS: atom_id res chain seq x y z
N TRP A 1 25.88 -18.69 -25.61
CA TRP A 1 24.70 -19.21 -24.89
C TRP A 1 24.83 -20.72 -24.79
N GLN A 2 24.81 -21.28 -23.58
CA GLN A 2 24.91 -22.73 -23.32
C GLN A 2 23.54 -23.36 -22.97
N GLY A 3 22.43 -22.68 -23.29
CA GLY A 3 21.08 -23.24 -23.16
C GLY A 3 20.50 -23.30 -21.74
N HIS A 4 21.25 -22.94 -20.70
CA HIS A 4 20.83 -23.06 -19.29
C HIS A 4 20.58 -21.73 -18.57
N ASP A 5 20.89 -20.59 -19.19
CA ASP A 5 20.69 -19.26 -18.59
C ASP A 5 19.34 -18.61 -18.97
N PHE A 6 18.53 -19.27 -19.81
CA PHE A 6 17.23 -18.74 -20.21
C PHE A 6 16.17 -19.06 -19.16
N SER A 7 15.47 -18.03 -18.70
CA SER A 7 14.31 -18.13 -17.82
C SER A 7 13.19 -17.33 -18.44
N TYR A 8 12.03 -17.97 -18.65
CA TYR A 8 10.93 -17.32 -19.37
C TYR A 8 10.57 -15.97 -18.77
N CYS A 9 10.55 -15.84 -17.44
CA CYS A 9 10.20 -14.58 -16.78
C CYS A 9 11.34 -13.57 -16.70
N ASP A 10 12.60 -14.00 -16.79
CA ASP A 10 13.75 -13.09 -16.84
C ASP A 10 14.00 -12.54 -18.25
N ASP A 11 13.58 -13.28 -19.29
CA ASP A 11 13.81 -12.98 -20.70
C ASP A 11 12.55 -12.54 -21.47
N ILE A 12 11.40 -12.37 -20.80
CA ILE A 12 10.14 -12.01 -21.46
C ILE A 12 10.13 -10.55 -21.96
N THR A 13 9.78 -10.36 -23.23
CA THR A 13 9.71 -9.02 -23.87
C THR A 13 8.28 -8.55 -24.12
N SER A 14 7.28 -9.43 -24.00
CA SER A 14 5.87 -9.06 -24.22
C SER A 14 5.20 -8.63 -22.91
N GLY A 15 4.43 -7.54 -22.94
CA GLY A 15 3.69 -7.08 -21.77
C GLY A 15 2.65 -8.08 -21.24
N ALA A 16 2.05 -8.89 -22.13
CA ALA A 16 1.18 -9.99 -21.71
C ALA A 16 1.95 -11.05 -20.93
N GLY A 17 3.14 -11.43 -21.41
CA GLY A 17 4.04 -12.34 -20.71
C GLY A 17 4.54 -11.77 -19.38
N GLN A 18 4.87 -10.47 -19.31
CA GLN A 18 5.18 -9.79 -18.06
C GLN A 18 4.02 -9.90 -17.06
N GLY A 19 2.77 -9.77 -17.51
CA GLY A 19 1.60 -9.96 -16.65
C GLY A 19 1.50 -11.38 -16.07
N PHE A 20 1.77 -12.42 -16.87
CA PHE A 20 1.80 -13.79 -16.39
C PHE A 20 2.91 -14.02 -15.36
N CYS A 21 4.10 -13.47 -15.60
CA CYS A 21 5.23 -13.58 -14.67
C CYS A 21 4.99 -12.83 -13.37
N ALA A 22 4.46 -11.60 -13.44
CA ALA A 22 4.06 -10.86 -12.25
C ALA A 22 3.02 -11.61 -11.41
N ALA A 23 2.03 -12.26 -12.05
CA ALA A 23 1.05 -13.07 -11.35
C ALA A 23 1.67 -14.32 -10.69
N HIS A 24 2.63 -14.97 -11.36
CA HIS A 24 3.36 -16.09 -10.80
C HIS A 24 4.18 -15.67 -9.56
N ASP A 25 4.95 -14.60 -9.67
CA ASP A 25 5.77 -14.09 -8.58
C ASP A 25 4.91 -13.59 -7.42
N ALA A 26 3.81 -12.92 -7.72
CA ALA A 26 2.82 -12.48 -6.73
C ALA A 26 2.26 -13.66 -5.92
N ALA A 27 1.92 -14.79 -6.57
CA ALA A 27 1.41 -15.96 -5.87
C ALA A 27 2.43 -16.56 -4.89
N LEU A 28 3.72 -16.58 -5.25
CA LEU A 28 4.80 -17.02 -4.36
C LEU A 28 4.98 -16.05 -3.19
N ALA A 29 4.97 -14.75 -3.49
CA ALA A 29 5.11 -13.69 -2.50
C ALA A 29 3.91 -13.62 -1.54
N ASP A 30 2.68 -13.83 -2.02
CA ASP A 30 1.45 -13.91 -1.23
C ASP A 30 1.55 -15.03 -0.19
N GLN A 31 2.01 -16.22 -0.61
CA GLN A 31 2.18 -17.35 0.29
C GLN A 31 3.28 -17.09 1.34
N ALA A 32 4.38 -16.44 0.95
CA ALA A 32 5.43 -16.04 1.87
C ALA A 32 4.94 -15.00 2.90
N ARG A 33 4.26 -13.94 2.45
CA ARG A 33 3.67 -12.91 3.32
C ARG A 33 2.63 -13.49 4.27
N LYS A 34 1.74 -14.36 3.78
CA LYS A 34 0.75 -15.04 4.61
C LYS A 34 1.42 -15.79 5.76
N THR A 35 2.47 -16.55 5.47
CA THR A 35 3.24 -17.28 6.49
C THR A 35 3.85 -16.33 7.53
N ARG A 36 4.40 -15.19 7.09
CA ARG A 36 4.97 -14.17 8.00
C ARG A 36 3.89 -13.52 8.88
N ILE A 37 2.74 -13.18 8.31
CA ILE A 37 1.60 -12.61 9.04
C ILE A 37 1.06 -13.62 10.06
N GLU A 38 0.91 -14.89 9.67
CA GLU A 38 0.47 -15.96 10.58
C GLU A 38 1.46 -16.16 11.74
N ALA A 39 2.76 -16.08 11.47
CA ALA A 39 3.78 -16.16 12.51
C ALA A 39 3.64 -15.00 13.53
N VAL A 40 3.49 -13.77 13.04
CA VAL A 40 3.25 -12.57 13.87
C VAL A 40 1.95 -12.71 14.69
N ALA A 41 0.89 -13.23 14.09
CA ALA A 41 -0.43 -13.35 14.70
C ALA A 41 -0.64 -14.61 15.57
N SER A 42 0.35 -15.51 15.63
CA SER A 42 0.22 -16.83 16.26
C SER A 42 -0.18 -16.75 17.73
N GLY A 43 0.39 -15.82 18.49
CA GLY A 43 0.15 -15.60 19.91
C GLY A 43 -1.01 -14.65 20.25
N TRP A 44 -1.69 -14.08 19.25
CA TRP A 44 -2.72 -13.07 19.49
C TRP A 44 -3.99 -13.66 20.09
N THR A 45 -4.60 -12.90 20.99
CA THR A 45 -5.91 -13.13 21.57
C THR A 45 -7.02 -13.05 20.51
N GLY A 46 -8.22 -13.57 20.84
CA GLY A 46 -9.37 -13.48 19.94
C GLY A 46 -9.76 -12.04 19.59
N LYS A 47 -9.62 -11.10 20.54
CA LYS A 47 -9.90 -9.66 20.33
C LYS A 47 -8.91 -9.04 19.35
N GLU A 48 -7.62 -9.33 19.49
CA GLU A 48 -6.57 -8.84 18.59
C GLU A 48 -6.74 -9.42 17.18
N LYS A 49 -7.03 -10.72 17.06
CA LYS A 49 -7.32 -11.36 15.77
C LYS A 49 -8.54 -10.72 15.09
N GLN A 50 -9.61 -10.42 15.82
CA GLN A 50 -10.78 -9.76 15.27
C GLN A 50 -10.50 -8.31 14.81
N ALA A 51 -9.72 -7.56 15.59
CA ALA A 51 -9.27 -6.22 15.20
C ALA A 51 -8.40 -6.29 13.93
N PHE A 52 -7.51 -7.28 13.85
CA PHE A 52 -6.68 -7.49 12.67
C PHE A 52 -7.48 -7.87 11.43
N LEU A 53 -8.50 -8.73 11.53
CA LEU A 53 -9.38 -9.05 10.40
C LEU A 53 -10.07 -7.80 9.84
N THR A 54 -10.47 -6.88 10.73
CA THR A 54 -11.06 -5.60 10.33
C THR A 54 -10.05 -4.73 9.58
N LEU A 55 -8.81 -4.68 10.08
CA LEU A 55 -7.70 -4.00 9.40
C LEU A 55 -7.41 -4.63 8.02
N ARG A 56 -7.26 -5.95 7.92
CA ARG A 56 -7.01 -6.67 6.66
C ARG A 56 -8.07 -6.39 5.60
N LYS A 57 -9.34 -6.23 6.00
CA LYS A 57 -10.41 -5.85 5.09
C LYS A 57 -10.26 -4.42 4.55
N ALA A 58 -9.89 -3.47 5.41
CA ALA A 58 -9.66 -2.09 5.01
C ALA A 58 -8.41 -1.93 4.14
N GLU A 59 -7.35 -2.69 4.47
CA GLU A 59 -6.15 -2.82 3.63
C GLU A 59 -6.50 -3.30 2.24
N GLN A 60 -7.19 -4.45 2.11
CA GLN A 60 -7.56 -4.97 0.80
C GLN A 60 -8.39 -3.96 0.00
N ALA A 61 -9.35 -3.28 0.64
CA ALA A 61 -10.15 -2.25 -0.03
C ALA A 61 -9.31 -1.06 -0.53
N PHE A 62 -8.27 -0.65 0.22
CA PHE A 62 -7.35 0.39 -0.23
C PHE A 62 -6.44 -0.10 -1.36
N ILE A 63 -5.93 -1.32 -1.26
CA ILE A 63 -5.09 -1.94 -2.30
C ILE A 63 -5.84 -2.08 -3.61
N ASP A 64 -7.07 -2.61 -3.57
CA ASP A 64 -7.95 -2.74 -4.74
C ASP A 64 -8.24 -1.35 -5.34
N ALA A 65 -8.54 -0.36 -4.50
CA ALA A 65 -8.79 0.99 -4.96
C ALA A 65 -7.55 1.60 -5.62
N ARG A 66 -6.35 1.45 -5.03
CA ARG A 66 -5.08 1.92 -5.60
C ARG A 66 -4.79 1.28 -6.95
N ALA A 67 -4.84 -0.04 -7.02
CA ALA A 67 -4.54 -0.77 -8.25
C ALA A 67 -5.53 -0.43 -9.38
N ALA A 68 -6.81 -0.21 -9.04
CA ALA A 68 -7.83 0.14 -10.03
C ALA A 68 -7.83 1.61 -10.44
N HIS A 69 -7.41 2.53 -9.56
CA HIS A 69 -7.62 3.97 -9.73
C HIS A 69 -6.33 4.78 -9.87
N GLU A 70 -5.18 4.29 -9.39
CA GLU A 70 -3.92 5.03 -9.37
C GLU A 70 -2.80 4.35 -10.17
N VAL A 71 -3.15 3.40 -11.03
CA VAL A 71 -2.24 2.74 -11.98
C VAL A 71 -2.65 3.11 -13.40
N ASP A 72 -1.66 3.45 -14.24
CA ASP A 72 -1.90 3.62 -15.67
C ASP A 72 -2.26 2.28 -16.32
N MET A 73 -3.47 2.19 -16.83
CA MET A 73 -4.00 1.00 -17.50
C MET A 73 -3.78 1.03 -19.02
N SER A 74 -2.99 1.98 -19.51
CA SER A 74 -2.52 2.00 -20.89
C SER A 74 -1.41 0.95 -21.15
N GLY A 75 -1.12 0.70 -22.43
CA GLY A 75 -0.05 -0.23 -22.82
C GLY A 75 -0.34 -1.71 -22.55
N THR A 76 0.62 -2.57 -22.91
CA THR A 76 0.48 -4.04 -22.81
C THR A 76 0.92 -4.61 -21.47
N ALA A 77 1.68 -3.85 -20.68
CA ALA A 77 2.21 -4.25 -19.37
C ALA A 77 1.30 -3.88 -18.18
N ARG A 78 0.15 -3.24 -18.43
CA ARG A 78 -0.83 -2.79 -17.41
C ARG A 78 -1.16 -3.83 -16.34
N ALA A 79 -1.29 -5.10 -16.71
CA ALA A 79 -1.58 -6.18 -15.76
C ALA A 79 -0.42 -6.38 -14.77
N ALA A 80 0.83 -6.38 -15.25
CA ALA A 80 1.99 -6.46 -14.38
C ALA A 80 2.11 -5.23 -13.48
N MET A 81 1.81 -4.02 -13.99
CA MET A 81 1.85 -2.79 -13.20
C MET A 81 0.82 -2.82 -12.05
N ALA A 82 -0.42 -3.23 -12.33
CA ALA A 82 -1.45 -3.35 -11.30
C ALA A 82 -1.07 -4.40 -10.24
N ILE A 83 -0.59 -5.58 -10.65
CA ILE A 83 -0.12 -6.62 -9.73
C ILE A 83 1.04 -6.11 -8.88
N ASN A 84 2.03 -5.46 -9.49
CA ASN A 84 3.19 -4.94 -8.76
C ASN A 84 2.80 -3.84 -7.76
N GLU A 85 1.82 -3.00 -8.09
CA GLU A 85 1.27 -2.02 -7.16
C GLU A 85 0.58 -2.71 -5.97
N GLU A 86 -0.24 -3.74 -6.22
CA GLU A 86 -0.85 -4.53 -5.13
C GLU A 86 0.22 -5.15 -4.23
N GLN A 87 1.24 -5.78 -4.81
CA GLN A 87 2.34 -6.40 -4.07
C GLN A 87 3.12 -5.38 -3.24
N ALA A 88 3.41 -4.20 -3.80
CA ALA A 88 4.08 -3.12 -3.08
C ALA A 88 3.28 -2.69 -1.84
N GLN A 89 1.96 -2.50 -1.98
CA GLN A 89 1.12 -2.13 -0.83
C GLN A 89 1.04 -3.23 0.24
N GLN A 90 1.04 -4.50 -0.16
CA GLN A 90 1.05 -5.61 0.79
C GLN A 90 2.38 -5.74 1.55
N GLU A 91 3.52 -5.51 0.89
CA GLU A 91 4.83 -5.45 1.55
C GLU A 91 4.91 -4.25 2.51
N ASP A 92 4.35 -3.11 2.11
CA ASP A 92 4.27 -1.92 2.94
C ASP A 92 3.44 -2.13 4.21
N PHE A 93 2.31 -2.85 4.10
CA PHE A 93 1.53 -3.29 5.24
C PHE A 93 2.35 -4.17 6.19
N LEU A 94 3.03 -5.17 5.65
CA LEU A 94 3.84 -6.09 6.43
C LEU A 94 5.01 -5.38 7.12
N ALA A 95 5.66 -4.43 6.42
CA ALA A 95 6.75 -3.64 6.98
C ALA A 95 6.29 -2.81 8.19
N LEU A 96 5.13 -2.14 8.11
CA LEU A 96 4.57 -1.41 9.24
C LEU A 96 4.21 -2.35 10.40
N LEU A 97 3.62 -3.51 10.11
CA LEU A 97 3.32 -4.53 11.12
C LEU A 97 4.60 -4.97 11.86
N GLN A 98 5.68 -5.21 11.11
CA GLN A 98 6.97 -5.61 11.66
C GLN A 98 7.63 -4.50 12.50
N GLN A 99 7.51 -3.22 12.08
CA GLN A 99 8.00 -2.10 12.87
C GLN A 99 7.25 -1.98 14.21
N LEU A 100 5.95 -2.24 14.22
CA LEU A 100 5.14 -2.25 15.44
C LEU A 100 5.53 -3.41 16.37
N GLU A 101 5.70 -4.62 15.82
CA GLU A 101 6.17 -5.78 16.59
C GLU A 101 7.59 -5.57 17.16
N ALA A 102 8.47 -4.91 16.40
CA ALA A 102 9.83 -4.59 16.83
C ALA A 102 9.92 -3.34 17.75
N GLY A 103 8.83 -2.58 17.90
CA GLY A 103 8.84 -1.32 18.63
C GLY A 103 9.72 -0.23 18.00
N THR A 104 9.94 -0.29 16.68
CA THR A 104 10.83 0.63 15.95
C THR A 104 10.10 1.74 15.20
N ILE A 105 8.77 1.81 15.32
CA ILE A 105 8.00 2.92 14.78
C ILE A 105 8.45 4.24 15.44
N ALA A 106 8.62 5.28 14.64
CA ALA A 106 9.04 6.58 15.15
C ALA A 106 7.95 7.14 16.10
N PRO A 107 8.30 7.58 17.32
CA PRO A 107 7.36 8.23 18.21
C PRO A 107 6.90 9.55 17.58
N SER A 108 5.59 9.81 17.61
CA SER A 108 5.00 11.03 17.09
C SER A 108 3.97 11.59 18.05
N THR A 109 3.87 12.92 18.05
CA THR A 109 2.91 13.70 18.82
C THR A 109 1.72 14.11 17.96
N ALA A 110 0.69 14.69 18.59
CA ALA A 110 -0.44 15.27 17.87
C ALA A 110 -0.01 16.42 16.93
N ALA A 111 1.05 17.17 17.29
CA ALA A 111 1.58 18.24 16.44
C ALA A 111 2.27 17.68 15.19
N ASP A 112 2.98 16.55 15.32
CA ASP A 112 3.62 15.87 14.19
C ASP A 112 2.56 15.33 13.23
N LEU A 113 1.51 14.69 13.75
CA LEU A 113 0.40 14.21 12.93
C LEU A 113 -0.31 15.38 12.22
N SER A 114 -0.59 16.48 12.92
CA SER A 114 -1.17 17.68 12.30
C SER A 114 -0.30 18.20 11.16
N THR A 115 1.01 18.21 11.32
CA THR A 115 1.96 18.63 10.29
C THR A 115 1.93 17.69 9.08
N ALA A 116 1.88 16.38 9.32
CA ALA A 116 1.77 15.38 8.26
C ALA A 116 0.43 15.50 7.50
N ASP A 117 -0.68 15.67 8.22
CA ASP A 117 -2.02 15.87 7.63
C ASP A 117 -2.07 17.17 6.80
N ASP A 118 -1.47 18.26 7.28
CA ASP A 118 -1.38 19.51 6.53
C ASP A 118 -0.60 19.34 5.22
N LYS A 119 0.51 18.59 5.27
CA LYS A 119 1.31 18.27 4.07
C LYS A 119 0.50 17.42 3.10
N LEU A 120 -0.13 16.34 3.57
CA LEU A 120 -0.97 15.47 2.74
C LEU A 120 -2.06 16.28 2.05
N ASN A 121 -2.79 17.10 2.82
CA ASN A 121 -3.87 17.92 2.30
C ASN A 121 -3.38 18.96 1.28
N ALA A 122 -2.19 19.53 1.48
CA ALA A 122 -1.60 20.45 0.52
C ALA A 122 -1.27 19.77 -0.81
N VAL A 123 -0.65 18.58 -0.77
CA VAL A 123 -0.35 17.78 -1.96
C VAL A 123 -1.63 17.34 -2.65
N TYR A 124 -2.59 16.79 -1.91
CA TYR A 124 -3.89 16.38 -2.44
C TYR A 124 -4.61 17.54 -3.14
N ARG A 125 -4.66 18.74 -2.53
CA ARG A 125 -5.25 19.93 -3.18
C ARG A 125 -4.54 20.28 -4.47
N ARG A 126 -3.20 20.21 -4.50
CA ARG A 126 -2.42 20.48 -5.72
C ARG A 126 -2.79 19.49 -6.82
N VAL A 127 -2.78 18.19 -6.53
CA VAL A 127 -3.19 17.13 -7.47
C VAL A 127 -4.60 17.39 -8.01
N GLN A 128 -5.55 17.78 -7.16
CA GLN A 128 -6.92 18.05 -7.58
C GLN A 128 -7.06 19.34 -8.44
N GLN A 129 -6.07 20.23 -8.40
CA GLN A 129 -6.02 21.46 -9.19
C GLN A 129 -5.18 21.30 -10.47
N THR A 130 -4.24 20.36 -10.50
CA THR A 130 -3.46 20.03 -11.69
C THR A 130 -4.40 19.51 -12.78
N PRO A 131 -4.35 20.07 -14.01
CA PRO A 131 -5.07 19.50 -15.14
C PRO A 131 -4.59 18.06 -15.38
N GLU A 132 -5.51 17.16 -15.71
CA GLU A 132 -5.14 15.79 -16.08
C GLU A 132 -4.22 15.83 -17.31
N THR A 133 -3.03 15.25 -17.18
CA THR A 133 -1.99 15.27 -18.22
C THR A 133 -1.73 13.86 -18.75
N ILE A 134 -1.10 13.78 -19.93
CA ILE A 134 -0.66 12.49 -20.49
C ILE A 134 0.32 11.74 -19.57
N LEU A 135 0.98 12.42 -18.64
CA LEU A 135 1.90 11.80 -17.68
C LEU A 135 1.19 10.94 -16.64
N TRP A 136 -0.11 11.15 -16.42
CA TRP A 136 -0.92 10.33 -15.51
C TRP A 136 -1.49 9.10 -16.22
N GLY A 137 -1.27 8.95 -17.53
CA GLY A 137 -1.83 7.87 -18.32
C GLY A 137 -3.36 7.90 -18.28
N THR A 138 -3.97 6.82 -17.81
CA THR A 138 -5.42 6.72 -17.62
C THR A 138 -5.95 7.23 -16.28
N VAL A 139 -5.10 7.64 -15.34
CA VAL A 139 -5.51 8.06 -13.99
C VAL A 139 -6.16 9.43 -14.02
N THR A 140 -7.33 9.57 -13.38
CA THR A 140 -8.06 10.84 -13.26
C THR A 140 -8.05 11.41 -11.84
N ARG A 141 -8.45 12.68 -11.68
CA ARG A 141 -8.63 13.25 -10.34
C ARG A 141 -9.74 12.58 -9.53
N ALA A 142 -10.75 12.06 -10.22
CA ALA A 142 -11.85 11.34 -9.59
C ALA A 142 -11.39 10.00 -9.03
N ASP A 143 -10.48 9.33 -9.75
CA ASP A 143 -9.83 8.09 -9.33
C ASP A 143 -8.97 8.29 -8.09
N ILE A 144 -8.10 9.31 -8.09
CA ILE A 144 -7.28 9.67 -6.92
C ILE A 144 -8.15 9.98 -5.70
N ARG A 145 -9.30 10.63 -5.90
CA ARG A 145 -10.28 10.89 -4.83
C ARG A 145 -10.94 9.61 -4.31
N ALA A 146 -11.16 8.61 -5.16
CA ALA A 146 -11.70 7.32 -4.75
C ALA A 146 -10.68 6.56 -3.89
N ALA A 147 -9.42 6.47 -4.33
CA ALA A 147 -8.33 5.86 -3.59
C ALA A 147 -8.05 6.58 -2.26
N GLU A 148 -8.10 7.92 -2.23
CA GLU A 148 -7.93 8.71 -0.99
C GLU A 148 -8.97 8.36 0.08
N ARG A 149 -10.24 8.15 -0.32
CA ARG A 149 -11.29 7.76 0.62
C ARG A 149 -11.08 6.36 1.19
N ALA A 150 -10.64 5.41 0.37
CA ALA A 150 -10.28 4.07 0.82
C ALA A 150 -9.07 4.12 1.75
N TRP A 151 -8.08 4.96 1.43
CA TRP A 151 -6.89 5.17 2.24
C TRP A 151 -7.23 5.72 3.64
N LEU A 152 -8.13 6.69 3.76
CA LEU A 152 -8.55 7.21 5.07
C LEU A 152 -9.16 6.11 5.94
N ALA A 153 -10.03 5.27 5.38
CA ALA A 153 -10.61 4.13 6.09
C ALA A 153 -9.54 3.11 6.52
N TYR A 154 -8.55 2.87 5.67
CA TYR A 154 -7.40 2.02 5.97
C TYR A 154 -6.52 2.59 7.09
N ARG A 155 -6.21 3.90 7.07
CA ARG A 155 -5.47 4.58 8.13
C ARG A 155 -6.19 4.46 9.48
N ASP A 156 -7.49 4.72 9.50
CA ASP A 156 -8.29 4.65 10.72
C ASP A 156 -8.38 3.22 11.26
N ALA A 157 -8.49 2.22 10.37
CA ALA A 157 -8.46 0.80 10.75
C ALA A 157 -7.11 0.39 11.35
N TRP A 158 -6.00 0.91 10.83
CA TRP A 158 -4.66 0.70 11.39
C TRP A 158 -4.56 1.25 12.81
N VAL A 159 -4.99 2.50 13.01
CA VAL A 159 -4.99 3.13 14.33
C VAL A 159 -5.87 2.36 15.32
N ALA A 160 -7.05 1.90 14.88
CA ALA A 160 -7.94 1.09 15.71
C ALA A 160 -7.31 -0.25 16.11
N PHE A 161 -6.66 -0.94 15.17
CA PHE A 161 -5.92 -2.17 15.44
C PHE A 161 -4.75 -1.93 16.40
N ALA A 162 -3.96 -0.87 16.17
CA ALA A 162 -2.80 -0.56 17.00
C ALA A 162 -3.18 -0.27 18.45
N ARG A 163 -4.31 0.40 18.70
CA ARG A 163 -4.85 0.59 20.07
C ARG A 163 -5.17 -0.71 20.79
N VAL A 164 -5.52 -1.77 20.05
CA VAL A 164 -5.84 -3.08 20.63
C VAL A 164 -4.57 -3.90 20.88
N ARG A 165 -3.67 -3.97 19.89
CA ARG A 165 -2.51 -4.87 19.90
C ARG A 165 -1.23 -4.22 20.47
N TYR A 166 -1.07 -2.92 20.29
CA TYR A 166 0.12 -2.16 20.69
C TYR A 166 -0.27 -0.95 21.57
N PRO A 167 -0.86 -1.16 22.76
CA PRO A 167 -1.36 -0.08 23.61
C PRO A 167 -0.28 0.91 24.11
N HIS A 168 1.00 0.55 23.96
CA HIS A 168 2.15 1.41 24.29
C HIS A 168 2.58 2.33 23.15
N VAL A 169 2.11 2.07 21.92
CA VAL A 169 2.39 2.91 20.74
C VAL A 169 1.33 4.00 20.68
N SER A 170 1.76 5.25 20.47
CA SER A 170 0.80 6.35 20.30
C SER A 170 0.01 6.15 19.00
N PRO A 171 -1.32 6.37 19.01
CA PRO A 171 -2.13 6.40 17.79
C PRO A 171 -1.55 7.33 16.72
N GLU A 172 -0.93 8.43 17.15
CA GLU A 172 -0.31 9.44 16.32
C GLU A 172 0.88 8.88 15.54
N SER A 173 1.73 8.04 16.14
CA SER A 173 2.85 7.40 15.43
C SER A 173 2.42 6.59 14.21
N VAL A 174 1.35 5.80 14.35
CA VAL A 174 0.82 4.98 13.25
C VAL A 174 0.19 5.86 12.18
N ALA A 175 -0.61 6.84 12.58
CA ALA A 175 -1.26 7.77 11.66
C ALA A 175 -0.24 8.62 10.88
N THR A 176 0.80 9.13 11.55
CA THR A 176 1.86 9.93 10.92
C THR A 176 2.61 9.12 9.88
N ALA A 177 3.09 7.91 10.23
CA ALA A 177 3.83 7.06 9.29
C ALA A 177 3.01 6.73 8.02
N LEU A 178 1.72 6.42 8.17
CA LEU A 178 0.83 6.17 7.04
C LEU A 178 0.58 7.43 6.20
N THR A 179 0.44 8.59 6.85
CA THR A 179 0.15 9.89 6.21
C THR A 179 1.34 10.40 5.41
N GLU A 180 2.55 10.28 5.95
CA GLU A 180 3.78 10.60 5.22
C GLU A 180 3.95 9.73 3.98
N LYS A 181 3.68 8.42 4.11
CA LYS A 181 3.74 7.49 3.01
C LYS A 181 2.73 7.81 1.91
N ARG A 182 1.47 8.10 2.29
CA ARG A 182 0.44 8.52 1.34
C ARG A 182 0.80 9.83 0.65
N THR A 183 1.40 10.76 1.37
CA THR A 183 1.88 12.02 0.79
C THR A 183 2.91 11.75 -0.32
N ALA A 184 3.89 10.88 -0.06
CA ALA A 184 4.88 10.50 -1.07
C ALA A 184 4.26 9.85 -2.31
N MET A 185 3.21 9.04 -2.13
CA MET A 185 2.45 8.47 -3.25
C MET A 185 1.75 9.54 -4.09
N LEU A 186 1.12 10.54 -3.44
CA LEU A 186 0.42 11.62 -4.15
C LEU A 186 1.38 12.61 -4.83
N GLU A 187 2.62 12.74 -4.34
CA GLU A 187 3.62 13.60 -4.97
C GLU A 187 3.91 13.20 -6.43
N ALA A 188 3.74 11.91 -6.79
CA ALA A 188 3.85 11.43 -8.17
C ALA A 188 2.83 12.05 -9.14
N PHE A 189 1.71 12.56 -8.63
CA PHE A 189 0.65 13.23 -9.40
C PHE A 189 0.69 14.76 -9.22
N ALA A 190 1.56 15.28 -8.36
CA ALA A 190 1.55 16.69 -7.97
C ALA A 190 2.49 17.59 -8.79
N SER A 191 3.21 17.00 -9.77
CA SER A 191 4.16 17.65 -10.69
C SER A 191 3.52 18.17 -11.96
#